data_AF-A0A7C1YSI6-F1
#
_entry.id   AF-A0A7C1YSI6-F1
#
_cell.length_a   1.000
_cell.length_b   1.000
_cell.length_c   1.000
_cell.angle_alpha   90.00
_cell.angle_beta   90.00
_cell.angle_gamma   90.00
#
_symmetry.space_group_name_H-M   'P 1'
#
loop_
_entity.id
_entity.type
_entity.pdbx_description
1 polymer ?
#
loop_
_entity_poly.entity_id
_entity_poly.type
_entity_poly.pdbx_seq_one_letter_code
_entity_poly.pdbx_strand_id
1 'polypeptide(L)'
;MRRSIAILVVLALAGAAQASPTINNAIPDSIVWKGQLPSAAGTLALDATQDNAVQLYLEQENVVLGSPLQLTVGGVLPAGTVVNSYILHYDPDWQTNDPVMEAEGTVTFSEGVLGLIYADSDTYNDPSPHPLVASDNTVGLGSAVYESDLYHRKVENPSTVYEDQITDTVYLHWYTNVSMDEARIITAGTPIPAPGAVLLGSLGAGLVGWLRRRKSL
;
A
#
# COMPACT_ATOMS: atom_id res chain seq x y z
N MET A 1 -57.87 13.06 2.17
CA MET A 1 -56.80 12.85 1.17
C MET A 1 -55.46 12.79 1.91
N ARG A 2 -54.89 11.60 2.11
CA ARG A 2 -53.60 11.43 2.81
C ARG A 2 -52.47 11.53 1.78
N ARG A 3 -51.60 12.52 1.91
CA ARG A 3 -50.40 12.68 1.07
C ARG A 3 -49.27 11.87 1.69
N SER A 4 -48.94 10.74 1.09
CA SER A 4 -47.75 9.96 1.43
C SER A 4 -46.53 10.64 0.79
N ILE A 5 -45.61 11.14 1.61
CA ILE A 5 -44.30 11.63 1.16
C ILE A 5 -43.34 10.46 1.28
N ALA A 6 -42.93 9.88 0.16
CA ALA A 6 -41.83 8.93 0.11
C ALA A 6 -40.52 9.72 -0.02
N ILE A 7 -39.68 9.69 1.02
CA ILE A 7 -38.32 10.22 0.96
C ILE A 7 -37.42 9.08 0.53
N LEU A 8 -36.98 9.11 -0.72
CA LEU A 8 -35.94 8.24 -1.24
C LEU A 8 -34.58 8.88 -0.92
N VAL A 9 -33.85 8.34 0.04
CA VAL A 9 -32.45 8.72 0.30
C VAL A 9 -31.56 7.76 -0.47
N VAL A 10 -30.97 8.24 -1.56
CA VAL A 10 -29.88 7.54 -2.25
C VAL A 10 -28.58 8.06 -1.63
N LEU A 11 -27.94 7.22 -0.80
CA LEU A 11 -26.65 7.55 -0.19
C LEU A 11 -25.55 6.95 -1.09
N ALA A 12 -24.94 7.78 -1.93
CA ALA A 12 -23.73 7.42 -2.65
C ALA A 12 -22.53 7.63 -1.71
N LEU A 13 -21.97 6.57 -1.14
CA LEU A 13 -20.61 6.61 -0.58
C LEU A 13 -19.64 6.58 -1.78
N ALA A 14 -19.20 7.75 -2.23
CA ALA A 14 -17.96 7.82 -2.99
C ALA A 14 -16.81 7.61 -1.99
N GLY A 15 -16.03 6.54 -2.16
CA GLY A 15 -14.76 6.40 -1.44
C GLY A 15 -13.87 7.58 -1.82
N ALA A 16 -13.26 8.24 -0.83
CA ALA A 16 -12.20 9.20 -1.12
C ALA A 16 -11.01 8.41 -1.69
N ALA A 17 -10.47 8.83 -2.83
CA ALA A 17 -9.25 8.25 -3.37
C ALA A 17 -8.09 8.53 -2.39
N GLN A 18 -7.19 7.55 -2.21
CA GLN A 18 -6.02 7.72 -1.36
C GLN A 18 -5.18 8.91 -1.79
N ALA A 19 -4.72 9.71 -0.82
CA ALA A 19 -3.84 10.83 -1.10
C ALA A 19 -2.51 10.32 -1.67
N SER A 20 -1.97 11.03 -2.67
CA SER A 20 -0.65 10.69 -3.20
C SER A 20 0.43 10.95 -2.13
N PRO A 21 1.39 10.04 -1.93
CA PRO A 21 2.51 10.28 -1.02
C PRO A 21 3.37 11.45 -1.50
N THR A 22 4.02 12.13 -0.57
CA THR A 22 4.99 13.17 -0.87
C THR A 22 6.36 12.53 -1.05
N ILE A 23 7.06 12.83 -2.15
CA ILE A 23 8.36 12.24 -2.47
C ILE A 23 9.43 13.33 -2.55
N ASN A 24 10.58 13.09 -1.93
CA ASN A 24 11.76 13.93 -2.02
C ASN A 24 12.98 13.10 -2.42
N ASN A 25 13.49 13.30 -3.63
CA ASN A 25 14.59 12.54 -4.22
C ASN A 25 15.95 13.15 -3.88
N ALA A 26 16.95 12.32 -3.62
CA ALA A 26 18.29 12.73 -3.21
C ALA A 26 19.36 12.51 -4.28
N ILE A 27 19.43 11.35 -4.97
CA ILE A 27 20.45 11.01 -6.00
C ILE A 27 20.13 9.67 -6.73
N PRO A 28 20.85 9.34 -7.83
CA PRO A 28 20.62 9.83 -9.20
C PRO A 28 19.26 9.43 -9.79
N ASP A 29 18.71 8.25 -9.46
CA ASP A 29 17.41 7.82 -9.98
C ASP A 29 16.27 8.22 -9.03
N SER A 30 15.16 8.68 -9.61
CA SER A 30 14.03 9.21 -8.85
C SER A 30 13.11 8.11 -8.35
N ILE A 31 12.56 8.29 -7.15
CA ILE A 31 11.34 7.58 -6.75
C ILE A 31 10.16 8.31 -7.40
N VAL A 32 9.25 7.56 -8.03
CA VAL A 32 8.11 8.12 -8.77
C VAL A 32 6.83 7.45 -8.32
N TRP A 33 5.86 8.25 -7.87
CA TRP A 33 4.50 7.80 -7.59
C TRP A 33 3.74 7.52 -8.89
N LYS A 34 3.26 6.30 -9.05
CA LYS A 34 2.56 5.84 -10.27
C LYS A 34 1.05 5.66 -10.08
N GLY A 35 0.53 5.87 -8.88
CA GLY A 35 -0.89 5.70 -8.58
C GLY A 35 -1.24 4.27 -8.16
N GLN A 36 -2.50 3.90 -8.36
CA GLN A 36 -3.00 2.55 -8.11
C GLN A 36 -2.40 1.56 -9.12
N LEU A 37 -1.86 0.44 -8.62
CA LEU A 37 -1.39 -0.66 -9.46
C LEU A 37 -2.59 -1.29 -10.21
N PRO A 38 -2.57 -1.35 -11.56
CA PRO A 38 -3.71 -1.85 -12.32
C PRO A 38 -3.85 -3.38 -12.19
N SER A 39 -4.92 -3.87 -11.56
CA SER A 39 -5.18 -5.30 -11.35
C SER A 39 -5.48 -6.12 -12.61
N ALA A 40 -5.78 -5.48 -13.74
CA ALA A 40 -6.21 -6.13 -14.98
C ALA A 40 -5.27 -5.90 -16.18
N ALA A 41 -4.20 -5.12 -16.03
CA ALA A 41 -3.35 -4.69 -17.15
C ALA A 41 -1.85 -4.60 -16.82
N GLY A 42 -1.45 -4.60 -15.55
CA GLY A 42 -0.04 -4.54 -15.15
C GLY A 42 0.39 -5.86 -14.52
N THR A 43 1.45 -6.44 -15.06
CA THR A 43 2.30 -7.36 -14.29
C THR A 43 3.57 -6.58 -13.94
N LEU A 44 4.04 -6.76 -12.72
CA LEU A 44 5.37 -6.34 -12.26
C LEU A 44 6.35 -7.51 -12.43
N ALA A 45 6.25 -8.22 -13.56
CA ALA A 45 7.25 -9.20 -13.97
C ALA A 45 8.48 -8.48 -14.50
N LEU A 46 9.62 -9.16 -14.47
CA LEU A 46 10.86 -8.65 -15.04
C LEU A 46 10.64 -8.18 -16.49
N ASP A 47 11.22 -7.03 -16.83
CA ASP A 47 11.18 -6.39 -18.14
C ASP A 47 9.77 -5.93 -18.59
N ALA A 48 8.72 -6.17 -17.78
CA ALA A 48 7.35 -5.79 -18.14
C ALA A 48 7.09 -4.29 -17.94
N THR A 49 7.79 -3.68 -16.98
CA THR A 49 7.60 -2.29 -16.54
C THR A 49 8.90 -1.53 -16.33
N GLN A 50 9.87 -1.71 -17.23
CA GLN A 50 11.20 -1.10 -17.09
C GLN A 50 11.16 0.43 -17.02
N ASP A 51 11.92 0.97 -16.08
CA ASP A 51 12.06 2.42 -15.82
C ASP A 51 13.34 2.65 -15.01
N ASN A 52 14.15 3.65 -15.38
CA ASN A 52 15.34 4.05 -14.62
C ASN A 52 14.94 4.90 -13.40
N ALA A 53 13.94 4.43 -12.66
CA ALA A 53 13.31 5.08 -11.55
C ALA A 53 12.61 4.02 -10.69
N VAL A 54 12.66 4.19 -9.37
CA VAL A 54 11.89 3.35 -8.45
C VAL A 54 10.42 3.74 -8.57
N GLN A 55 9.60 2.79 -8.98
CA GLN A 55 8.17 3.00 -9.16
C GLN A 55 7.43 2.64 -7.87
N LEU A 56 6.72 3.61 -7.30
CA LEU A 56 5.85 3.40 -6.14
C LEU A 56 4.40 3.32 -6.60
N TYR A 57 3.76 2.18 -6.34
CA TYR A 57 2.33 1.97 -6.58
C TYR A 57 1.58 1.68 -5.29
N LEU A 58 0.31 2.06 -5.23
CA LEU A 58 -0.64 1.55 -4.26
C LEU A 58 -1.25 0.24 -4.76
N GLU A 59 -1.13 -0.82 -3.97
CA GLU A 59 -1.64 -2.13 -4.31
C GLU A 59 -3.07 -2.30 -3.80
N GLN A 60 -3.27 -2.10 -2.50
CA GLN A 60 -4.58 -2.23 -1.86
C GLN A 60 -4.78 -1.17 -0.78
N GLU A 61 -6.02 -0.71 -0.66
CA GLU A 61 -6.46 0.23 0.36
C GLU A 61 -7.33 -0.47 1.41
N ASN A 62 -7.17 -0.07 2.66
CA ASN A 62 -8.03 -0.42 3.79
C ASN A 62 -8.30 -1.92 3.94
N VAL A 63 -7.27 -2.74 3.70
CA VAL A 63 -7.32 -4.20 3.88
C VAL A 63 -7.45 -4.51 5.36
N VAL A 64 -8.49 -5.25 5.74
CA VAL A 64 -8.63 -5.80 7.10
C VAL A 64 -7.89 -7.13 7.16
N LEU A 65 -6.84 -7.20 7.98
CA LEU A 65 -6.05 -8.42 8.11
C LEU A 65 -6.89 -9.58 8.70
N GLY A 66 -7.04 -10.67 7.95
CA GLY A 66 -7.73 -11.88 8.43
C GLY A 66 -6.90 -12.73 9.40
N SER A 67 -5.58 -12.56 9.37
CA SER A 67 -4.59 -13.23 10.22
C SER A 67 -3.44 -12.27 10.55
N PRO A 68 -2.58 -12.57 11.53
CA PRO A 68 -1.40 -11.75 11.77
C PRO A 68 -0.51 -11.63 10.52
N LEU A 69 -0.02 -10.42 10.22
CA LEU A 69 0.90 -10.14 9.12
C LEU A 69 2.31 -9.92 9.69
N GLN A 70 3.27 -10.73 9.24
CA GLN A 70 4.67 -10.58 9.57
C GLN A 70 5.29 -9.52 8.66
N LEU A 71 5.96 -8.53 9.25
CA LEU A 71 6.73 -7.52 8.53
C LEU A 71 8.23 -7.83 8.67
N THR A 72 9.00 -7.58 7.61
CA THR A 72 10.47 -7.65 7.68
C THR A 72 11.00 -6.59 8.66
N VAL A 73 10.39 -5.40 8.64
CA VAL A 73 10.63 -4.32 9.59
C VAL A 73 9.29 -3.88 10.17
N GLY A 74 9.20 -3.67 11.49
CA GLY A 74 7.95 -3.26 12.16
C GLY A 74 7.24 -4.38 12.94
N GLY A 75 7.78 -5.60 12.93
CA GLY A 75 7.28 -6.70 13.75
C GLY A 75 6.01 -7.36 13.19
N VAL A 76 5.05 -7.68 14.05
CA VAL A 76 3.83 -8.41 13.68
C VAL A 76 2.60 -7.52 13.85
N LEU A 77 1.85 -7.35 12.78
CA LEU A 77 0.53 -6.71 12.86
C LEU A 77 -0.53 -7.77 13.19
N PRO A 78 -1.38 -7.56 14.21
CA PRO A 78 -2.41 -8.53 14.57
C PRO A 78 -3.56 -8.56 13.53
N ALA A 79 -4.28 -9.68 13.49
CA ALA A 79 -5.54 -9.78 12.76
C ALA A 79 -6.53 -8.69 13.20
N GLY A 80 -7.34 -8.20 12.26
CA GLY A 80 -8.26 -7.09 12.46
C GLY A 80 -7.65 -5.69 12.28
N THR A 81 -6.32 -5.59 12.14
CA THR A 81 -5.66 -4.32 11.76
C THR A 81 -6.10 -3.94 10.35
N VAL A 82 -6.39 -2.66 10.13
CA VAL A 82 -6.69 -2.09 8.81
C VAL A 82 -5.43 -1.46 8.27
N VAL A 83 -5.01 -1.83 7.05
CA VAL A 83 -3.76 -1.38 6.44
C VAL A 83 -3.94 -0.95 4.99
N ASN A 84 -3.05 -0.09 4.51
CA ASN A 84 -2.81 0.10 3.08
C ASN A 84 -1.48 -0.56 2.70
N SER A 85 -1.38 -1.03 1.46
CA SER A 85 -0.19 -1.68 0.91
C SER A 85 0.30 -0.96 -0.32
N TYR A 86 1.60 -0.63 -0.34
CA TYR A 86 2.27 -0.02 -1.48
C TYR A 86 3.44 -0.90 -1.90
N ILE A 87 3.64 -1.08 -3.20
CA ILE A 87 4.83 -1.77 -3.73
C ILE A 87 5.78 -0.74 -4.33
N LEU A 88 7.04 -0.85 -3.93
CA LEU A 88 8.19 -0.28 -4.61
C LEU A 88 8.70 -1.34 -5.58
N HIS A 89 8.78 -0.96 -6.84
CA HIS A 89 9.24 -1.81 -7.93
C HIS A 89 10.36 -1.08 -8.65
N TYR A 90 11.52 -1.70 -8.75
CA TYR A 90 12.65 -1.13 -9.44
C TYR A 90 13.19 -2.12 -10.47
N ASP A 91 12.92 -1.86 -11.74
CA ASP A 91 13.33 -2.66 -12.88
C ASP A 91 13.99 -1.72 -13.90
N PRO A 92 15.28 -1.38 -13.73
CA PRO A 92 15.94 -0.42 -14.61
C PRO A 92 16.12 -0.99 -16.03
N ASP A 93 16.19 -0.09 -17.01
CA ASP A 93 16.56 -0.44 -18.38
C ASP A 93 18.07 -0.70 -18.46
N TRP A 94 18.42 -1.96 -18.68
CA TRP A 94 19.79 -2.50 -18.77
C TRP A 94 20.63 -1.94 -19.93
N GLN A 95 20.13 -0.96 -20.68
CA GLN A 95 20.87 -0.27 -21.73
C GLN A 95 21.83 0.81 -21.22
N THR A 96 21.85 1.12 -19.93
CA THR A 96 22.88 2.00 -19.36
C THR A 96 24.18 1.22 -19.20
N ASN A 97 25.33 1.87 -19.45
CA ASN A 97 26.64 1.26 -19.22
C ASN A 97 27.02 1.20 -17.73
N ASP A 98 26.04 1.35 -16.82
CA ASP A 98 26.25 1.36 -15.39
C ASP A 98 25.89 -0.02 -14.81
N PRO A 99 26.85 -0.76 -14.23
CA PRO A 99 26.57 -2.06 -13.64
C PRO A 99 25.76 -1.98 -12.34
N VAL A 100 25.55 -0.78 -11.78
CA VAL A 100 24.75 -0.58 -10.57
C VAL A 100 23.87 0.65 -10.75
N MET A 101 22.57 0.47 -10.59
CA MET A 101 21.61 1.57 -10.62
C MET A 101 21.23 1.92 -9.18
N GLU A 102 21.29 3.21 -8.86
CA GLU A 102 21.13 3.72 -7.49
C GLU A 102 19.96 4.69 -7.43
N ALA A 103 19.05 4.46 -6.49
CA ALA A 103 17.94 5.36 -6.23
C ALA A 103 17.90 5.71 -4.74
N GLU A 104 17.85 7.01 -4.45
CA GLU A 104 17.80 7.51 -3.07
C GLU A 104 16.72 8.57 -2.90
N GLY A 105 15.95 8.47 -1.82
CA GLY A 105 15.01 9.52 -1.43
C GLY A 105 14.15 9.16 -0.23
N THR A 106 13.19 10.02 0.05
CA THR A 106 12.18 9.82 1.10
C THR A 106 10.78 9.83 0.53
N VAL A 107 9.92 8.99 1.09
CA VAL A 107 8.49 8.92 0.80
C VAL A 107 7.72 9.17 2.10
N THR A 108 6.93 10.24 2.15
CA THR A 108 6.08 10.59 3.29
C THR A 108 4.62 10.31 2.95
N PHE A 109 3.96 9.57 3.83
CA PHE A 109 2.56 9.17 3.73
C PHE A 109 1.67 10.05 4.61
N SER A 110 0.38 10.13 4.29
CA SER A 110 -0.61 10.78 5.16
C SER A 110 -0.93 9.96 6.41
N GLU A 111 -0.77 8.64 6.31
CA GLU A 111 -1.00 7.67 7.37
C GLU A 111 0.33 7.21 7.97
N GLY A 112 0.26 6.71 9.20
CA GLY A 112 1.45 6.20 9.86
C GLY A 112 2.01 4.97 9.15
N VAL A 113 3.32 4.95 8.89
CA VAL A 113 4.04 3.80 8.36
C VAL A 113 4.15 2.76 9.48
N LEU A 114 3.65 1.56 9.22
CA LEU A 114 3.67 0.45 10.18
C LEU A 114 4.90 -0.44 9.99
N GLY A 115 5.45 -0.48 8.77
CA GLY A 115 6.68 -1.20 8.49
C GLY A 115 6.80 -1.61 7.02
N LEU A 116 7.76 -2.51 6.76
CA LEU A 116 8.15 -2.94 5.42
C LEU A 116 8.14 -4.46 5.30
N ILE A 117 7.91 -4.95 4.09
CA ILE A 117 8.07 -6.36 3.71
C ILE A 117 9.01 -6.42 2.51
N TYR A 118 10.13 -7.10 2.66
CA TYR A 118 11.09 -7.36 1.59
C TYR A 118 11.89 -8.63 1.91
N ALA A 119 12.52 -9.21 0.89
CA ALA A 119 13.57 -10.21 1.02
C ALA A 119 14.92 -9.54 0.79
N ASP A 120 15.98 -10.02 1.45
CA ASP A 120 17.35 -9.54 1.20
C ASP A 120 18.13 -10.49 0.26
N SER A 121 19.26 -9.99 -0.24
CA SER A 121 20.18 -10.72 -1.11
C SER A 121 20.78 -11.99 -0.50
N ASP A 122 20.96 -12.03 0.81
CA ASP A 122 21.55 -13.16 1.53
C ASP A 122 20.57 -14.35 1.61
N THR A 123 19.28 -14.06 1.47
CA THR A 123 18.16 -15.00 1.45
C THR A 123 17.93 -15.61 0.06
N TYR A 124 18.78 -15.34 -0.95
CA TYR A 124 18.65 -15.84 -2.34
C TYR A 124 18.39 -17.36 -2.46
N ASN A 125 18.81 -18.15 -1.46
CA ASN A 125 18.58 -19.60 -1.41
C ASN A 125 17.68 -20.08 -0.24
N ASP A 126 16.97 -19.19 0.46
CA ASP A 126 16.16 -19.62 1.61
C ASP A 126 14.86 -20.30 1.15
N PRO A 127 14.55 -21.53 1.61
CA PRO A 127 13.24 -22.10 1.44
C PRO A 127 12.13 -21.16 1.93
N SER A 128 10.97 -21.29 1.30
CA SER A 128 9.73 -20.62 1.67
C SER A 128 9.47 -20.60 3.19
N PRO A 129 8.92 -19.49 3.72
CA PRO A 129 8.19 -18.47 2.95
C PRO A 129 8.99 -17.19 2.65
N HIS A 130 9.12 -16.88 1.36
CA HIS A 130 9.60 -15.60 0.87
C HIS A 130 8.60 -14.48 1.27
N PRO A 131 9.01 -13.43 2.02
CA PRO A 131 8.07 -12.48 2.65
C PRO A 131 7.10 -11.79 1.70
N LEU A 132 7.57 -11.36 0.52
CA LEU A 132 6.71 -10.74 -0.50
C LEU A 132 5.66 -11.72 -1.04
N VAL A 133 6.06 -12.93 -1.46
CA VAL A 133 5.15 -14.00 -1.91
C VAL A 133 4.13 -14.37 -0.85
N ALA A 134 4.55 -14.47 0.42
CA ALA A 134 3.67 -14.79 1.53
C ALA A 134 2.60 -13.71 1.77
N SER A 135 2.88 -12.46 1.38
CA SER A 135 1.98 -11.32 1.58
C SER A 135 1.16 -10.97 0.33
N ASP A 136 1.45 -11.53 -0.85
CA ASP A 136 0.75 -11.20 -2.11
C ASP A 136 -0.75 -11.46 -2.08
N ASN A 137 -1.21 -12.53 -1.41
CA ASN A 137 -2.64 -12.83 -1.29
C ASN A 137 -3.33 -12.11 -0.12
N THR A 138 -2.53 -11.55 0.81
CA THR A 138 -3.07 -10.89 2.00
C THR A 138 -3.22 -9.39 1.77
N VAL A 139 -2.16 -8.74 1.28
CA VAL A 139 -2.08 -7.28 1.11
C VAL A 139 -1.69 -6.85 -0.31
N GLY A 140 -1.16 -7.77 -1.13
CA GLY A 140 -0.92 -7.55 -2.56
C GLY A 140 -2.14 -7.87 -3.45
N LEU A 141 -1.98 -7.87 -4.77
CA LEU A 141 -3.02 -8.15 -5.77
C LEU A 141 -3.10 -9.63 -6.19
N GLY A 142 -2.43 -10.51 -5.45
CA GLY A 142 -2.28 -11.93 -5.77
C GLY A 142 -1.07 -12.23 -6.67
N SER A 143 -0.58 -13.47 -6.59
CA SER A 143 0.70 -13.88 -7.19
C SER A 143 0.78 -13.79 -8.72
N ALA A 144 -0.35 -13.61 -9.42
CA ALA A 144 -0.36 -13.47 -10.87
C ALA A 144 0.10 -12.10 -11.36
N VAL A 145 0.19 -11.11 -10.47
CA VAL A 145 0.61 -9.75 -10.79
C VAL A 145 2.14 -9.61 -10.72
N TYR A 146 2.78 -10.29 -9.77
CA TYR A 146 4.20 -10.12 -9.45
C TYR A 146 5.09 -11.13 -10.17
N GLU A 147 6.38 -10.86 -10.17
CA GLU A 147 7.38 -11.80 -10.65
C GLU A 147 7.33 -13.14 -9.89
N SER A 148 7.57 -14.22 -10.62
CA SER A 148 7.60 -15.58 -10.12
C SER A 148 9.00 -16.03 -9.71
N ASP A 149 10.04 -15.47 -10.34
CA ASP A 149 11.42 -15.70 -9.97
C ASP A 149 11.78 -14.89 -8.71
N LEU A 150 12.03 -15.62 -7.63
CA LEU A 150 12.39 -15.02 -6.33
C LEU A 150 13.74 -14.31 -6.40
N TYR A 151 14.57 -14.59 -7.40
CA TYR A 151 15.81 -13.86 -7.61
C TYR A 151 15.58 -12.37 -7.84
N HIS A 152 14.48 -12.03 -8.50
CA HIS A 152 14.13 -10.65 -8.88
C HIS A 152 13.13 -10.01 -7.91
N ARG A 153 12.77 -10.70 -6.83
CA ARG A 153 11.81 -10.20 -5.82
C ARG A 153 12.48 -9.95 -4.48
N LYS A 154 13.60 -9.25 -4.50
CA LYS A 154 14.40 -9.01 -3.29
C LYS A 154 14.96 -7.60 -3.32
N VAL A 155 15.84 -7.30 -2.38
CA VAL A 155 16.69 -6.12 -2.37
C VAL A 155 18.14 -6.59 -2.39
N GLU A 156 18.89 -6.23 -3.43
CA GLU A 156 20.20 -6.82 -3.76
C GLU A 156 21.37 -6.34 -2.90
N ASN A 157 21.28 -5.17 -2.28
CA ASN A 157 22.32 -4.66 -1.39
C ASN A 157 21.69 -3.79 -0.28
N PRO A 158 21.32 -4.39 0.86
CA PRO A 158 20.64 -3.67 1.94
C PRO A 158 21.62 -2.83 2.78
N SER A 159 22.51 -2.04 2.17
CA SER A 159 23.26 -1.04 2.95
C SER A 159 22.45 0.25 2.99
N THR A 160 21.60 0.35 4.03
CA THR A 160 20.83 1.53 4.47
C THR A 160 19.39 1.71 3.97
N VAL A 161 18.64 0.63 3.71
CA VAL A 161 17.16 0.71 3.53
C VAL A 161 16.44 1.27 4.78
N TYR A 162 17.13 1.43 5.92
CA TYR A 162 16.44 1.89 7.12
C TYR A 162 17.34 2.57 8.17
N GLU A 163 17.26 3.90 8.23
CA GLU A 163 17.39 4.63 9.49
C GLU A 163 16.53 5.89 9.42
N ASP A 164 15.25 5.80 9.74
CA ASP A 164 14.65 6.63 10.79
C ASP A 164 13.22 6.14 11.10
N GLN A 165 12.93 5.90 12.38
CA GLN A 165 11.58 5.62 12.86
C GLN A 165 10.81 6.93 13.02
N ILE A 166 10.56 7.65 11.92
CA ILE A 166 9.59 8.74 11.90
C ILE A 166 8.26 8.18 11.40
N THR A 167 7.20 8.50 12.14
CA THR A 167 5.90 7.80 12.14
C THR A 167 5.20 7.66 10.79
N ASP A 168 5.59 8.40 9.75
CA ASP A 168 4.90 8.53 8.46
C ASP A 168 5.83 8.52 7.24
N THR A 169 7.15 8.38 7.43
CA THR A 169 8.15 8.58 6.36
C THR A 169 9.05 7.37 6.21
N VAL A 170 9.32 6.97 4.97
CA VAL A 170 10.27 5.91 4.60
C VAL A 170 11.43 6.55 3.86
N TYR A 171 12.65 6.32 4.34
CA TYR A 171 13.87 6.59 3.58
C TYR A 171 14.25 5.35 2.77
N LEU A 172 14.60 5.55 1.51
CA LEU A 172 14.98 4.51 0.58
C LEU A 172 16.35 4.85 0.02
N HIS A 173 17.26 3.89 0.12
CA HIS A 173 18.56 3.91 -0.56
C HIS A 173 18.80 2.53 -1.18
N TRP A 174 18.58 2.44 -2.48
CA TRP A 174 18.46 1.18 -3.22
C TRP A 174 19.54 1.06 -4.28
N TYR A 175 20.11 -0.13 -4.38
CA TYR A 175 21.06 -0.52 -5.40
C TYR A 175 20.56 -1.80 -6.05
N THR A 176 20.39 -1.78 -7.37
CA THR A 176 20.15 -2.97 -8.17
C THR A 176 21.29 -3.15 -9.16
N ASN A 177 21.72 -4.39 -9.39
CA ASN A 177 22.90 -4.68 -10.20
C ASN A 177 22.67 -5.62 -11.38
N VAL A 178 21.56 -6.37 -11.42
CA VAL A 178 21.35 -7.30 -12.55
C VAL A 178 19.91 -7.52 -13.03
N SER A 179 18.86 -7.10 -12.32
CA SER A 179 17.50 -7.39 -12.82
C SER A 179 16.39 -6.46 -12.33
N MET A 180 15.90 -6.71 -11.12
CA MET A 180 14.75 -6.05 -10.57
C MET A 180 14.72 -6.30 -9.07
N ASP A 181 14.30 -5.29 -8.34
CA ASP A 181 14.14 -5.34 -6.89
C ASP A 181 12.74 -4.87 -6.48
N GLU A 182 12.24 -5.45 -5.39
CA GLU A 182 10.92 -5.11 -4.85
C GLU A 182 10.92 -5.03 -3.32
N ALA A 183 10.07 -4.15 -2.82
CA ALA A 183 9.71 -4.08 -1.41
C ALA A 183 8.29 -3.54 -1.27
N ARG A 184 7.66 -3.86 -0.16
CA ARG A 184 6.29 -3.42 0.14
C ARG A 184 6.29 -2.55 1.39
N ILE A 185 5.68 -1.37 1.29
CA ILE A 185 5.45 -0.46 2.42
C ILE A 185 4.04 -0.69 2.94
N ILE A 186 3.90 -0.88 4.25
CA ILE A 186 2.62 -1.01 4.93
C ILE A 186 2.35 0.24 5.77
N THR A 187 1.22 0.90 5.52
CA THR A 187 0.75 2.01 6.35
C THR A 187 -0.54 1.63 7.08
N ALA A 188 -0.88 2.39 8.12
CA ALA A 188 -2.20 2.31 8.73
C ALA A 188 -3.26 2.62 7.67
N GLY A 189 -4.35 1.87 7.67
CA GLY A 189 -5.52 2.18 6.87
C GLY A 189 -6.32 3.32 7.50
N THR A 190 -7.10 4.01 6.69
CA THR A 190 -8.08 4.96 7.21
C THR A 190 -9.22 4.19 7.89
N PRO A 191 -9.63 4.55 9.11
CA PRO A 191 -10.84 3.97 9.69
C PRO A 191 -12.03 4.37 8.81
N ILE A 192 -12.47 3.49 7.91
CA ILE A 192 -13.72 3.70 7.17
C ILE A 192 -14.83 3.62 8.21
N PRO A 193 -15.60 4.70 8.46
CA PRO A 193 -16.75 4.61 9.35
C PRO A 193 -17.66 3.52 8.79
N ALA A 194 -17.88 2.46 9.57
CA ALA A 194 -18.67 1.33 9.13
C ALA A 194 -19.97 1.88 8.52
N PRO A 195 -20.37 1.49 7.29
CA PRO A 195 -21.54 2.06 6.64
C PRO A 195 -22.80 2.00 7.53
N GLY A 196 -22.89 0.95 8.36
CA GLY A 196 -23.93 0.79 9.38
C GLY A 196 -23.91 1.84 10.49
N ALA A 197 -22.76 2.38 10.89
CA ALA A 197 -22.66 3.44 11.90
C ALA A 197 -23.20 4.78 11.39
N VAL A 198 -22.98 5.10 10.11
CA VAL A 198 -23.56 6.29 9.46
C VAL A 198 -25.07 6.13 9.31
N LEU A 199 -25.52 4.93 8.93
CA LEU A 199 -26.94 4.61 8.81
C LEU A 199 -27.66 4.63 10.17
N LEU A 200 -27.07 4.04 11.21
CA LEU A 200 -27.60 4.04 12.57
C LEU A 200 -27.55 5.43 13.19
N GLY A 201 -26.50 6.20 12.95
CA GLY A 201 -26.38 7.59 13.39
C GLY A 201 -27.47 8.48 12.79
N SER A 202 -27.74 8.33 11.49
CA SER A 202 -28.80 9.08 10.81
C SER A 202 -30.21 8.64 11.24
N LEU A 203 -30.45 7.34 11.44
CA LEU A 203 -31.70 6.83 12.00
C LEU A 203 -31.93 7.31 13.43
N GLY A 204 -30.89 7.27 14.28
CA GLY A 204 -30.96 7.76 15.65
C GLY A 204 -31.25 9.26 15.72
N ALA A 205 -30.55 10.07 14.93
CA ALA A 205 -30.80 11.52 14.85
C ALA A 205 -32.20 11.84 14.31
N GLY A 206 -32.67 11.11 13.29
CA GLY A 206 -34.01 11.24 12.74
C GLY A 206 -35.11 10.90 13.75
N LEU A 207 -34.93 9.80 14.50
CA LEU A 207 -35.85 9.37 15.55
C LEU A 207 -35.92 10.39 16.70
N VAL A 208 -34.77 10.88 17.16
CA VAL A 208 -34.69 11.90 18.23
C VAL A 208 -35.33 13.21 17.77
N GLY A 209 -35.10 13.63 16.53
CA GLY A 209 -35.74 14.82 15.94
C GLY A 209 -37.26 14.68 15.87
N TRP A 210 -37.77 13.50 15.51
CA TRP A 210 -39.19 13.22 15.47
C TRP A 210 -39.82 13.22 16.87
N LEU A 211 -39.18 12.58 17.85
CA LEU A 211 -39.64 12.56 19.24
C LEU A 211 -39.67 13.96 19.86
N ARG A 212 -38.69 14.83 19.54
CA ARG A 212 -38.69 16.23 20.00
C ARG A 212 -39.84 17.04 19.40
N ARG A 213 -40.12 16.89 18.10
CA ARG A 213 -41.28 17.58 17.46
C ARG A 213 -42.62 17.16 18.06
N ARG A 214 -42.75 15.90 18.51
CA ARG A 214 -43.98 15.41 19.16
C ARG A 214 -44.19 15.92 20.58
N LYS A 215 -43.13 16.36 21.27
CA LYS A 215 -43.22 16.87 22.65
C LYS A 215 -43.37 18.40 22.72
N SER A 216 -43.20 19.12 21.61
CA SER A 216 -43.38 20.58 21.55
C SER A 216 -44.73 21.00 20.94
N LEU A 217 -45.63 20.05 20.68
CA LEU A 217 -47.03 20.24 20.28
C LEU A 217 -47.92 19.70 21.40
#